data_AF-A0A2D4I7Z2-F1
#
_entry.id   AF-A0A2D4I7Z2-F1
#
_cell.length_a   1.000
_cell.length_b   1.000
_cell.length_c   1.000
_cell.angle_alpha   90.00
_cell.angle_beta   90.00
_cell.angle_gamma   90.00
#
_symmetry.space_group_name_H-M   'P 1'
#
loop_
_entity.id
_entity.type
_entity.pdbx_description
1 polymer ?
#
loop_
_entity_poly.entity_id
_entity_poly.type
_entity_poly.pdbx_seq_one_letter_code
_entity_poly.pdbx_strand_id
1 'polypeptide(L)'
;RELFVAGLVQCQEWLNSEKPLNELPQVNMALSALLSMCQSARETLEEEEQAALMEALGQIAVHLSATQIFSVACFQQMFCLTLQLLQLFIERLEPQLLIQILSLQTSLLQLNSPDHVVIAVLDFLSSVGKPIIPPDFQVQFLSSLSSLFGSLLGNNSWLVQQHAIESFTQFAEGTSHEQILQKCLNSVEIKSKVVDFLSKSNHIEETPKAKADRMKEENALFMHFLLEARADGQKALIGEPSPKRICYSPTEVQYKSAVDTAERALDTMKQLVQKSTPPTWLAKKLEALQVTLHNLKNSIH
;
A
#
# COMPACT_ATOMS: atom_id res chain seq x y z
N ARG A 1 16.51 16.79 -14.27
CA ARG A 1 16.79 17.76 -13.18
C ARG A 1 15.59 18.69 -12.94
N GLU A 2 15.08 19.42 -13.93
CA GLU A 2 13.88 20.28 -13.77
C GLU A 2 12.67 19.56 -13.16
N LEU A 3 12.37 18.33 -13.61
CA LEU A 3 11.30 17.50 -13.05
C LEU A 3 11.51 17.13 -11.57
N PHE A 4 12.77 16.96 -11.15
CA PHE A 4 13.09 16.69 -9.75
C PHE A 4 12.79 17.91 -8.88
N VAL A 5 13.30 19.07 -9.30
CA VAL A 5 13.07 20.34 -8.59
C VAL A 5 11.59 20.67 -8.51
N ALA A 6 10.85 20.53 -9.61
CA ALA A 6 9.40 20.75 -9.63
C ALA A 6 8.66 19.79 -8.68
N GLY A 7 9.02 18.51 -8.68
CA GLY A 7 8.43 17.53 -7.77
C GLY A 7 8.72 17.83 -6.30
N LEU A 8 9.94 18.26 -5.99
CA LEU A 8 10.35 18.63 -4.64
C LEU A 8 9.60 19.88 -4.15
N VAL A 9 9.53 20.92 -4.99
CA VAL A 9 8.79 22.16 -4.69
C VAL A 9 7.32 21.85 -4.40
N GLN A 10 6.67 21.02 -5.22
CA GLN A 10 5.29 20.61 -4.99
C GLN A 10 5.08 19.94 -3.63
N CYS A 11 6.03 19.08 -3.21
CA CYS A 11 5.97 18.43 -1.90
C CYS A 11 6.14 19.45 -0.76
N GLN A 12 7.07 20.39 -0.91
CA GLN A 12 7.34 21.44 0.07
C GLN A 12 6.19 22.44 0.20
N GLU A 13 5.58 22.86 -0.92
CA GLU A 13 4.41 23.73 -0.92
C GLU A 13 3.24 23.09 -0.17
N TRP A 14 2.98 21.81 -0.42
CA TRP A 14 1.94 21.08 0.31
C TRP A 14 2.27 20.93 1.80
N LEU A 15 3.54 20.69 2.17
CA LEU A 15 3.96 20.62 3.57
C LEU A 15 3.80 21.94 4.32
N ASN A 16 4.00 23.06 3.62
CA ASN A 16 3.91 24.42 4.15
C ASN A 16 2.49 25.00 4.13
N SER A 17 1.54 24.36 3.44
CA SER A 17 0.14 24.76 3.41
C SER A 17 -0.66 24.12 4.55
N GLU A 18 -1.98 24.30 4.53
CA GLU A 18 -2.90 23.59 5.43
C GLU A 18 -3.04 22.09 5.11
N LYS A 19 -2.20 21.56 4.20
CA LYS A 19 -2.15 20.16 3.76
C LYS A 19 -3.51 19.66 3.28
N PRO A 20 -4.15 20.38 2.33
CA PRO A 20 -5.52 20.08 1.98
C PRO A 20 -5.59 18.76 1.19
N LEU A 21 -6.64 17.98 1.43
CA LEU A 21 -6.79 16.63 0.88
C LEU A 21 -6.98 16.60 -0.64
N ASN A 22 -7.46 17.71 -1.23
CA ASN A 22 -7.69 17.86 -2.67
C ASN A 22 -6.37 17.94 -3.47
N GLU A 23 -5.27 18.39 -2.85
CA GLU A 23 -3.95 18.50 -3.48
C GLU A 23 -3.15 17.19 -3.38
N LEU A 24 -3.56 16.27 -2.50
CA LEU A 24 -2.87 14.98 -2.27
C LEU A 24 -2.60 14.16 -3.55
N PRO A 25 -3.51 14.09 -4.54
CA PRO A 25 -3.23 13.42 -5.81
C PRO A 25 -2.08 14.06 -6.61
N GLN A 26 -1.94 15.39 -6.54
CA GLN A 26 -0.83 16.11 -7.20
C GLN A 26 0.49 15.83 -6.49
N VAL A 27 0.47 15.79 -5.15
CA VAL A 27 1.64 15.41 -4.34
C VAL A 27 2.05 13.97 -4.64
N ASN A 28 1.11 13.03 -4.75
CA ASN A 28 1.40 11.65 -5.12
C ASN A 28 2.01 11.54 -6.52
N MET A 29 1.56 12.36 -7.47
CA MET A 29 2.16 12.43 -8.81
C MET A 29 3.59 12.96 -8.74
N ALA A 30 3.84 14.00 -7.93
CA ALA A 30 5.17 14.54 -7.69
C ALA A 30 6.10 13.50 -7.05
N LEU A 31 5.65 12.80 -6.01
CA LEU A 31 6.40 11.71 -5.36
C LEU A 31 6.71 10.56 -6.34
N SER A 32 5.76 10.20 -7.21
CA SER A 32 5.97 9.16 -8.24
C SER A 32 7.02 9.58 -9.27
N ALA A 33 7.00 10.84 -9.69
CA ALA A 33 8.00 11.40 -10.60
C ALA A 33 9.39 11.46 -9.95
N LEU A 34 9.45 11.90 -8.69
CA LEU A 34 10.67 11.89 -7.88
C LEU A 34 11.24 10.47 -7.76
N LEU A 35 10.40 9.48 -7.45
CA LEU A 35 10.82 8.07 -7.36
C LEU A 35 11.42 7.57 -8.67
N SER A 36 10.75 7.84 -9.79
CA SER A 36 11.23 7.43 -11.11
C SER A 36 12.59 8.07 -11.46
N MET A 37 12.76 9.35 -11.10
CA MET A 37 14.02 10.07 -11.28
C MET A 37 15.13 9.53 -10.37
N CYS A 38 14.83 9.28 -9.09
CA CYS A 38 15.79 8.70 -8.17
C CYS A 38 16.18 7.28 -8.56
N GLN A 39 15.28 6.46 -9.10
CA GLN A 39 15.62 5.11 -9.56
C GLN A 39 16.55 5.11 -10.79
N SER A 40 16.41 6.10 -11.67
CA SER A 40 17.16 6.16 -12.93
C SER A 40 18.45 6.98 -12.86
N ALA A 41 18.52 7.99 -12.01
CA ALA A 41 19.58 9.00 -12.03
C ALA A 41 20.02 9.47 -10.63
N ARG A 42 19.87 8.63 -9.59
CA ARG A 42 20.21 8.98 -8.20
C ARG A 42 21.59 9.61 -8.03
N GLU A 43 22.60 8.98 -8.63
CA GLU A 43 24.02 9.35 -8.47
C GLU A 43 24.33 10.71 -9.10
N THR A 44 23.43 11.21 -9.95
CA THR A 44 23.56 12.52 -10.59
C THR A 44 22.97 13.67 -9.77
N LEU A 45 22.24 13.36 -8.69
CA LEU A 45 21.65 14.36 -7.81
C LEU A 45 22.69 14.94 -6.86
N GLU A 46 22.70 16.27 -6.74
CA GLU A 46 23.60 16.97 -5.83
C GLU A 46 23.26 16.65 -4.36
N GLU A 47 24.23 16.74 -3.45
CA GLU A 47 24.01 16.41 -2.04
C GLU A 47 22.94 17.32 -1.40
N GLU A 48 22.87 18.58 -1.80
CA GLU A 48 21.84 19.53 -1.35
C GLU A 48 20.44 19.11 -1.80
N GLU A 49 20.30 18.65 -3.04
CA GLU A 49 19.03 18.14 -3.61
C GLU A 49 18.57 16.88 -2.87
N GLN A 50 19.52 15.99 -2.55
CA GLN A 50 19.23 14.78 -1.77
C GLN A 50 18.82 15.14 -0.33
N ALA A 51 19.51 16.08 0.32
CA ALA A 51 19.19 16.53 1.67
C ALA A 51 17.79 17.15 1.75
N ALA A 52 17.46 18.05 0.81
CA ALA A 52 16.16 18.70 0.75
C ALA A 52 15.01 17.70 0.49
N LEU A 53 15.23 16.69 -0.36
CA LEU A 53 14.27 15.60 -0.56
C LEU A 53 14.08 14.79 0.72
N MET A 54 15.17 14.43 1.42
CA MET A 54 15.10 13.66 2.66
C MET A 54 14.36 14.41 3.77
N GLU A 55 14.58 15.71 3.88
CA GLU A 55 13.85 16.57 4.81
C GLU A 55 12.35 16.56 4.50
N ALA A 56 11.98 16.79 3.23
CA ALA A 56 10.58 16.77 2.81
C ALA A 56 9.92 15.40 3.08
N LEU A 57 10.59 14.29 2.74
CA LEU A 57 10.09 12.94 2.99
C LEU A 57 9.94 12.63 4.48
N GLY A 58 10.89 13.09 5.31
CA GLY A 58 10.81 12.97 6.76
C GLY A 58 9.59 13.70 7.32
N GLN A 59 9.35 14.94 6.89
CA GLN A 59 8.18 15.71 7.30
C GLN A 59 6.86 15.08 6.83
N ILE A 60 6.81 14.53 5.62
CA ILE A 60 5.66 13.77 5.12
C ILE A 60 5.41 12.54 6.01
N ALA A 61 6.45 11.75 6.28
CA ALA A 61 6.34 10.54 7.10
C ALA A 61 5.82 10.84 8.52
N VAL A 62 6.26 11.94 9.13
CA VAL A 62 5.79 12.39 10.46
C VAL A 62 4.35 12.87 10.44
N HIS A 63 3.88 13.43 9.31
CA HIS A 63 2.51 13.91 9.19
C HIS A 63 1.48 12.77 9.00
N LEU A 64 1.91 11.63 8.45
CA LEU A 64 1.04 10.50 8.19
C LEU A 64 0.63 9.78 9.48
N SER A 65 -0.66 9.50 9.61
CA SER A 65 -1.20 8.67 10.70
C SER A 65 -1.73 7.32 10.22
N ALA A 66 -1.67 6.31 11.08
CA ALA A 66 -2.13 4.97 10.77
C ALA A 66 -3.61 4.93 10.36
N THR A 67 -4.44 5.76 10.99
CA THR A 67 -5.88 5.84 10.72
C THR A 67 -6.17 6.44 9.34
N GLN A 68 -5.43 7.47 8.92
CA GLN A 68 -5.57 8.08 7.60
C GLN A 68 -5.16 7.12 6.49
N ILE A 69 -4.00 6.47 6.64
CA ILE A 69 -3.51 5.47 5.69
C ILE A 69 -4.48 4.30 5.60
N PHE A 70 -4.98 3.79 6.74
CA PHE A 70 -5.95 2.69 6.71
C PHE A 70 -7.23 3.08 5.94
N SER A 71 -7.73 4.30 6.14
CA SER A 71 -9.07 4.68 5.67
C SER A 71 -9.13 5.25 4.25
N VAL A 72 -8.02 5.78 3.72
CA VAL A 72 -8.05 6.61 2.49
C VAL A 72 -6.94 6.20 1.51
N ALA A 73 -7.33 5.78 0.31
CA ALA A 73 -6.42 5.30 -0.75
C ALA A 73 -5.33 6.31 -1.15
N CYS A 74 -5.64 7.62 -1.15
CA CYS A 74 -4.63 8.63 -1.49
C CYS A 74 -3.50 8.71 -0.44
N PHE A 75 -3.81 8.49 0.84
CA PHE A 75 -2.79 8.39 1.90
C PHE A 75 -2.04 7.05 1.83
N GLN A 76 -2.68 5.97 1.40
CA GLN A 76 -2.00 4.69 1.14
C GLN A 76 -0.93 4.85 0.06
N GLN A 77 -1.29 5.47 -1.06
CA GLN A 77 -0.35 5.73 -2.16
C GLN A 77 0.80 6.64 -1.71
N MET A 78 0.49 7.74 -1.00
CA MET A 78 1.50 8.64 -0.45
C MET A 78 2.48 7.87 0.43
N PHE A 79 1.97 7.10 1.38
CA PHE A 79 2.78 6.30 2.28
C PHE A 79 3.67 5.30 1.55
N CYS A 80 3.12 4.55 0.58
CA CYS A 80 3.90 3.59 -0.21
C CYS A 80 5.02 4.27 -1.00
N LEU A 81 4.73 5.40 -1.66
CA LEU A 81 5.73 6.17 -2.40
C LEU A 81 6.81 6.74 -1.47
N THR A 82 6.40 7.26 -0.31
CA THR A 82 7.33 7.76 0.72
C THR A 82 8.25 6.64 1.21
N LEU A 83 7.73 5.45 1.51
CA LEU A 83 8.57 4.30 1.91
C LEU A 83 9.57 3.91 0.81
N GLN A 84 9.12 3.81 -0.44
CA GLN A 84 9.99 3.46 -1.57
C GLN A 84 11.10 4.49 -1.78
N LEU A 85 10.78 5.78 -1.66
CA LEU A 85 11.78 6.85 -1.75
C LEU A 85 12.78 6.80 -0.57
N LEU A 86 12.29 6.66 0.67
CA LEU A 86 13.13 6.57 1.86
C LEU A 86 14.05 5.34 1.80
N GLN A 87 13.57 4.23 1.25
CA GLN A 87 14.35 3.00 1.05
C GLN A 87 15.58 3.24 0.17
N LEU A 88 15.48 4.07 -0.87
CA LEU A 88 16.64 4.41 -1.70
C LEU A 88 17.74 5.04 -0.84
N PHE A 89 17.37 5.92 0.08
CA PHE A 89 18.30 6.68 0.93
C PHE A 89 18.47 6.10 2.34
N ILE A 90 18.20 4.81 2.54
CA ILE A 90 18.11 4.19 3.87
C ILE A 90 19.33 4.45 4.78
N GLU A 91 20.54 4.44 4.21
CA GLU A 91 21.80 4.66 4.95
C GLU A 91 21.99 6.10 5.44
N ARG A 92 21.25 7.05 4.87
CA ARG A 92 21.28 8.47 5.23
C ARG A 92 20.14 8.86 6.17
N LEU A 93 19.26 7.93 6.54
CA LEU A 93 18.14 8.21 7.42
C LEU A 93 18.61 8.43 8.85
N GLU A 94 18.06 9.45 9.48
CA GLU A 94 18.23 9.66 10.91
C GLU A 94 17.58 8.51 11.70
N PRO A 95 18.26 7.95 12.73
CA PRO A 95 17.72 6.85 13.53
C PRO A 95 16.34 7.15 14.16
N GLN A 96 16.09 8.41 14.53
CA GLN A 96 14.81 8.83 15.12
C GLN A 96 13.66 8.75 14.11
N LEU A 97 13.87 9.27 12.89
CA LEU A 97 12.88 9.17 11.81
C LEU A 97 12.59 7.70 11.48
N LEU A 98 13.64 6.87 11.40
CA LEU A 98 13.48 5.44 11.14
C LEU A 98 12.63 4.75 12.22
N ILE A 99 12.90 5.02 13.50
CA ILE A 99 12.09 4.49 14.62
C ILE A 99 10.63 4.95 14.53
N GLN A 100 10.37 6.22 14.18
CA GLN A 100 9.01 6.74 14.02
C GLN A 100 8.26 6.01 12.89
N ILE A 101 8.92 5.76 11.76
CA ILE A 101 8.35 5.00 10.64
C ILE A 101 8.01 3.57 11.08
N LEU A 102 8.91 2.89 11.80
CA LEU A 102 8.65 1.54 12.32
C LEU A 102 7.47 1.51 13.31
N SER A 103 7.31 2.55 14.13
CA SER A 103 6.17 2.71 15.04
C SER A 103 4.85 2.88 14.28
N LEU A 104 4.86 3.72 13.22
CA LEU A 104 3.71 3.90 12.33
C LEU A 104 3.33 2.59 11.64
N GLN A 105 4.30 1.84 11.12
CA GLN A 105 4.09 0.52 10.51
C GLN A 105 3.48 -0.47 11.51
N THR A 106 3.95 -0.48 12.75
CA THR A 106 3.41 -1.37 13.80
C THR A 106 1.94 -1.06 14.04
N SER A 107 1.60 0.22 14.12
CA SER A 107 0.21 0.69 14.28
C SER A 107 -0.66 0.30 13.08
N LEU A 108 -0.12 0.39 11.86
CA LEU A 108 -0.82 0.01 10.63
C LEU A 108 -1.14 -1.48 10.54
N LEU A 109 -0.23 -2.35 10.98
CA LEU A 109 -0.45 -3.80 10.97
C LEU A 109 -1.57 -4.21 11.92
N GLN A 110 -1.75 -3.48 13.04
CA GLN A 110 -2.87 -3.72 13.96
C GLN A 110 -4.23 -3.36 13.36
N LEU A 111 -4.27 -2.50 12.35
CA LEU A 111 -5.50 -2.05 11.70
C LEU A 111 -5.96 -2.96 10.54
N ASN A 112 -5.30 -4.10 10.28
CA ASN A 112 -5.57 -4.96 9.11
C ASN A 112 -5.49 -4.16 7.79
N SER A 113 -4.37 -3.48 7.59
CA SER A 113 -4.13 -2.67 6.38
C SER A 113 -4.20 -3.51 5.09
N PRO A 114 -4.54 -2.90 3.93
CA PRO A 114 -4.57 -3.61 2.65
C PRO A 114 -3.23 -4.23 2.27
N ASP A 115 -3.26 -5.37 1.57
CA ASP A 115 -2.06 -6.15 1.20
C ASP A 115 -0.99 -5.30 0.50
N HIS A 116 -1.35 -4.40 -0.42
CA HIS A 116 -0.37 -3.55 -1.10
C HIS A 116 0.41 -2.61 -0.15
N VAL A 117 -0.24 -2.13 0.92
CA VAL A 117 0.43 -1.34 1.96
C VAL A 117 1.36 -2.22 2.77
N VAL A 118 0.92 -3.42 3.12
CA VAL A 118 1.73 -4.39 3.88
C VAL A 118 2.95 -4.84 3.07
N ILE A 119 2.81 -5.04 1.76
CA ILE A 119 3.91 -5.37 0.85
C ILE A 119 4.91 -4.20 0.79
N ALA A 120 4.45 -2.95 0.66
CA ALA A 120 5.35 -1.80 0.70
C ALA A 120 6.11 -1.66 2.03
N VAL A 121 5.48 -2.04 3.15
CA VAL A 121 6.15 -2.14 4.46
C VAL A 121 7.23 -3.22 4.44
N LEU A 122 6.94 -4.40 3.89
CA LEU A 122 7.89 -5.50 3.76
C LEU A 122 9.10 -5.15 2.89
N ASP A 123 8.87 -4.50 1.75
CA ASP A 123 9.93 -4.02 0.86
C ASP A 123 10.83 -3.00 1.56
N PHE A 124 10.25 -2.09 2.33
CA PHE A 124 11.03 -1.16 3.15
C PHE A 124 11.87 -1.90 4.19
N LEU A 125 11.25 -2.78 4.97
CA LEU A 125 11.91 -3.55 6.04
C LEU A 125 13.08 -4.39 5.55
N SER A 126 13.02 -4.91 4.32
CA SER A 126 14.13 -5.68 3.73
C SER A 126 15.44 -4.88 3.66
N SER A 127 15.34 -3.55 3.55
CA SER A 127 16.49 -2.65 3.43
C SER A 127 16.94 -2.02 4.75
N VAL A 128 16.14 -2.14 5.81
CA VAL A 128 16.40 -1.54 7.13
C VAL A 128 17.60 -2.20 7.86
N GLY A 129 18.08 -3.35 7.38
CA GLY A 129 19.28 -4.01 7.92
C GLY A 129 20.60 -3.31 7.60
N LYS A 130 20.63 -2.48 6.55
CA LYS A 130 21.82 -1.79 6.01
C LYS A 130 22.37 -0.65 6.90
N PRO A 131 21.54 0.28 7.42
CA PRO A 131 22.07 1.39 8.22
C PRO A 131 22.67 0.92 9.55
N ILE A 132 23.77 1.57 9.96
CA ILE A 132 24.39 1.36 11.27
C ILE A 132 23.65 2.21 12.31
N ILE A 133 22.99 1.56 13.26
CA ILE A 133 22.19 2.25 14.29
C ILE A 133 23.04 2.51 15.55
N PRO A 134 23.11 3.76 16.05
CA PRO A 134 23.87 4.08 17.26
C PRO A 134 23.34 3.33 18.51
N PRO A 135 24.20 2.99 19.49
CA PRO A 135 23.81 2.21 20.66
C PRO A 135 22.59 2.74 21.43
N ASP A 136 22.46 4.07 21.53
CA ASP A 136 21.36 4.74 22.25
C ASP A 136 19.98 4.42 21.65
N PHE A 137 19.91 4.09 20.36
CA PHE A 137 18.68 3.82 19.63
C PHE A 137 18.48 2.31 19.35
N GLN A 138 19.50 1.47 19.52
CA GLN A 138 19.46 0.06 19.16
C GLN A 138 18.37 -0.71 19.90
N VAL A 139 18.18 -0.50 21.20
CA VAL A 139 17.17 -1.26 21.97
C VAL A 139 15.77 -1.05 21.41
N GLN A 140 15.39 0.21 21.19
CA GLN A 140 14.08 0.56 20.65
C GLN A 140 13.90 0.09 19.20
N PHE A 141 14.93 0.31 18.37
CA PHE A 141 14.94 -0.11 16.97
C PHE A 141 14.79 -1.62 16.82
N LEU A 142 15.62 -2.41 17.51
CA LEU A 142 15.60 -3.86 17.44
C LEU A 142 14.30 -4.45 18.00
N SER A 143 13.75 -3.87 19.07
CA SER A 143 12.44 -4.28 19.59
C SER A 143 11.31 -4.06 18.59
N SER A 144 11.32 -2.91 17.90
CA SER A 144 10.31 -2.57 16.90
C SER A 144 10.39 -3.49 15.69
N LEU A 145 11.60 -3.71 15.16
CA LEU A 145 11.83 -4.64 14.05
C LEU A 145 11.44 -6.08 14.38
N SER A 146 11.84 -6.58 15.55
CA SER A 146 11.49 -7.93 15.99
C SER A 146 9.98 -8.11 16.09
N SER A 147 9.26 -7.12 16.61
CA SER A 147 7.79 -7.15 16.68
C SER A 147 7.15 -7.13 15.28
N LEU A 148 7.66 -6.29 14.38
CA LEU A 148 7.14 -6.14 13.01
C LEU A 148 7.32 -7.44 12.22
N PHE A 149 8.55 -7.94 12.12
CA PHE A 149 8.83 -9.20 11.41
C PHE A 149 8.10 -10.38 12.05
N GLY A 150 8.03 -10.46 13.38
CA GLY A 150 7.26 -11.51 14.06
C GLY A 150 5.77 -11.48 13.68
N SER A 151 5.17 -10.30 13.58
CA SER A 151 3.77 -10.14 13.18
C SER A 151 3.54 -10.48 11.70
N LEU A 152 4.46 -10.08 10.82
CA LEU A 152 4.37 -10.28 9.37
C LEU A 152 4.63 -11.74 8.98
N LEU A 153 5.62 -12.39 9.58
CA LEU A 153 5.91 -13.81 9.35
C LEU A 153 4.80 -14.72 9.90
N GLY A 154 4.16 -14.29 10.99
CA GLY A 154 2.99 -14.94 11.57
C GLY A 154 1.67 -14.65 10.84
N ASN A 155 1.68 -13.89 9.74
CA ASN A 155 0.46 -13.56 9.00
C ASN A 155 -0.16 -14.81 8.34
N ASN A 156 -1.49 -14.84 8.26
CA ASN A 156 -2.26 -15.93 7.67
C ASN A 156 -2.44 -15.79 6.16
N SER A 157 -2.29 -14.59 5.60
CA SER A 157 -2.33 -14.38 4.15
C SER A 157 -1.09 -15.00 3.52
N TRP A 158 -1.30 -15.95 2.59
CA TRP A 158 -0.21 -16.62 1.89
C TRP A 158 0.69 -15.63 1.14
N LEU A 159 0.09 -14.63 0.48
CA LEU A 159 0.84 -13.62 -0.27
C LEU A 159 1.75 -12.80 0.65
N VAL A 160 1.19 -12.31 1.77
CA VAL A 160 1.95 -11.54 2.76
C VAL A 160 3.02 -12.40 3.41
N GLN A 161 2.72 -13.66 3.74
CA GLN A 161 3.68 -14.57 4.34
C GLN A 161 4.85 -14.88 3.41
N GLN A 162 4.59 -15.10 2.12
CA GLN A 162 5.63 -15.33 1.12
C GLN A 162 6.57 -14.12 1.01
N HIS A 163 6.01 -12.92 0.84
CA HIS A 163 6.81 -11.69 0.83
C HIS A 163 7.52 -11.46 2.17
N ALA A 164 6.89 -11.79 3.30
CA ALA A 164 7.51 -11.63 4.61
C ALA A 164 8.76 -12.49 4.77
N ILE A 165 8.74 -13.72 4.29
CA ILE A 165 9.91 -14.60 4.31
C ILE A 165 11.00 -14.06 3.37
N GLU A 166 10.64 -13.63 2.15
CA GLU A 166 11.61 -13.05 1.21
C GLU A 166 12.28 -11.79 1.75
N SER A 167 11.50 -10.83 2.24
CA SER A 167 12.00 -9.59 2.84
C SER A 167 12.82 -9.87 4.10
N PHE A 168 12.45 -10.87 4.91
CA PHE A 168 13.23 -11.27 6.09
C PHE A 168 14.58 -11.89 5.70
N THR A 169 14.62 -12.71 4.65
CA THR A 169 15.88 -13.27 4.13
C THR A 169 16.80 -12.16 3.62
N GLN A 170 16.28 -11.22 2.81
CA GLN A 170 17.06 -10.07 2.33
C GLN A 170 17.58 -9.19 3.48
N PHE A 171 16.73 -8.96 4.50
CA PHE A 171 17.14 -8.26 5.72
C PHE A 171 18.25 -9.02 6.46
N ALA A 172 18.15 -10.35 6.57
CA ALA A 172 19.14 -11.18 7.23
C ALA A 172 20.51 -11.17 6.52
N GLU A 173 20.51 -11.12 5.20
CA GLU A 173 21.74 -10.97 4.40
C GLU A 173 22.38 -9.58 4.56
N GLY A 174 21.55 -8.55 4.74
CA GLY A 174 22.00 -7.16 4.83
C GLY A 174 22.34 -6.66 6.24
N THR A 175 21.99 -7.38 7.30
CA THR A 175 22.13 -6.90 8.69
C THR A 175 23.43 -7.34 9.35
N SER A 176 24.10 -6.41 10.05
CA SER A 176 25.25 -6.70 10.91
C SER A 176 24.86 -7.18 12.32
N HIS A 177 23.56 -7.15 12.66
CA HIS A 177 23.05 -7.43 13.99
C HIS A 177 22.39 -8.82 14.08
N GLU A 178 23.15 -9.91 13.93
CA GLU A 178 22.63 -11.29 13.91
C GLU A 178 21.71 -11.66 15.09
N GLN A 179 21.91 -11.05 16.26
CA GLN A 179 21.07 -11.27 17.45
C GLN A 179 19.59 -10.93 17.22
N ILE A 180 19.29 -10.04 16.28
CA ILE A 180 17.91 -9.69 15.94
C ILE A 180 17.19 -10.83 15.22
N LEU A 181 17.91 -11.62 14.43
CA LEU A 181 17.32 -12.69 13.61
C LEU A 181 16.66 -13.75 14.49
N GLN A 182 17.31 -14.11 15.59
CA GLN A 182 16.75 -15.04 16.57
C GLN A 182 15.52 -14.47 17.29
N LYS A 183 15.48 -13.15 17.53
CA LYS A 183 14.34 -12.48 18.16
C LYS A 183 13.14 -12.37 17.22
N CYS A 184 13.37 -12.15 15.93
CA CYS A 184 12.31 -12.16 14.90
C CYS A 184 11.68 -13.56 14.78
N LEU A 185 12.48 -14.61 14.90
CA LEU A 185 12.05 -16.00 14.85
C LEU A 185 11.67 -16.52 16.25
N ASN A 186 10.69 -15.88 16.89
CA ASN A 186 10.33 -16.20 18.29
C ASN A 186 9.46 -17.47 18.46
N SER A 187 8.88 -18.01 17.37
CA SER A 187 8.02 -19.20 17.42
C SER A 187 8.56 -20.36 16.59
N VAL A 188 8.27 -21.59 17.04
CA VAL A 188 8.67 -22.82 16.32
C VAL A 188 7.99 -22.89 14.95
N GLU A 189 6.75 -22.43 14.85
CA GLU A 189 5.99 -22.39 13.60
C GLU A 189 6.64 -21.45 12.57
N ILE A 190 7.00 -20.23 12.97
CA ILE A 190 7.68 -19.28 12.08
C ILE A 190 9.05 -19.82 11.65
N LYS A 191 9.81 -20.41 12.58
CA LYS A 191 11.09 -21.06 12.27
C LYS A 191 10.93 -22.15 11.22
N SER A 192 9.95 -23.03 11.38
CA SER A 192 9.69 -24.11 10.43
C SER A 192 9.40 -23.56 9.03
N LYS A 193 8.52 -22.54 8.92
CA LYS A 193 8.17 -21.93 7.63
C LYS A 193 9.36 -21.31 6.92
N VAL A 194 10.23 -20.61 7.66
CA VAL A 194 11.46 -20.02 7.11
C VAL A 194 12.45 -21.10 6.67
N VAL A 195 12.64 -22.16 7.47
CA VAL A 195 13.51 -23.29 7.11
C VAL A 195 12.97 -24.06 5.89
N ASP A 196 11.66 -24.27 5.82
CA ASP A 196 10.99 -24.90 4.68
C ASP A 196 11.15 -24.06 3.41
N PHE A 197 11.12 -22.73 3.52
CA PHE A 197 11.41 -21.85 2.39
C PHE A 197 12.87 -21.95 1.96
N LEU A 198 13.84 -21.84 2.89
CA LEU A 198 15.27 -21.90 2.57
C LEU A 198 15.68 -23.25 1.97
N SER A 199 15.09 -24.35 2.44
CA SER A 199 15.33 -25.67 1.87
C SER A 199 14.78 -25.81 0.45
N LYS A 200 13.66 -25.14 0.14
CA LYS A 200 13.06 -25.06 -1.20
C LYS A 200 13.71 -24.00 -2.10
N SER A 201 14.31 -22.95 -1.56
CA SER A 201 14.99 -21.90 -2.33
C SER A 201 16.38 -22.34 -2.84
N ASN A 202 16.84 -23.54 -2.48
CA ASN A 202 17.96 -24.22 -3.15
C ASN A 202 17.67 -24.61 -4.62
N HIS A 203 16.60 -24.07 -5.22
CA HIS A 203 16.18 -24.37 -6.58
C HIS A 203 16.51 -23.22 -7.54
N ILE A 204 17.60 -23.45 -8.28
CA ILE A 204 17.87 -23.07 -9.67
C ILE A 204 17.62 -21.59 -9.98
N GLU A 205 18.70 -20.81 -9.96
CA GLU A 205 18.78 -19.50 -10.60
C GLU A 205 18.22 -19.61 -12.02
N GLU A 206 17.06 -19.00 -12.23
CA GLU A 206 16.41 -19.02 -13.53
C GLU A 206 17.28 -18.27 -14.53
N THR A 207 17.73 -18.97 -15.59
CA THR A 207 18.55 -18.33 -16.61
C THR A 207 17.83 -17.11 -17.21
N PRO A 208 18.57 -16.05 -17.59
CA PRO A 208 17.96 -14.81 -18.12
C PRO A 208 17.01 -15.04 -19.30
N LYS A 209 17.28 -16.10 -20.08
CA LYS A 209 16.46 -16.51 -21.21
C LYS A 209 15.12 -17.12 -20.78
N ALA A 210 15.12 -18.02 -19.79
CA ALA A 210 13.89 -18.59 -19.23
C ALA A 210 13.01 -17.51 -18.58
N LYS A 211 13.63 -16.54 -17.88
CA LYS A 211 12.94 -15.39 -17.32
C LYS A 211 12.28 -14.51 -18.39
N ALA A 212 12.99 -14.26 -19.51
CA ALA A 212 12.45 -13.49 -20.63
C ALA A 212 11.28 -14.21 -21.34
N ASP A 213 11.40 -15.53 -21.50
CA ASP A 213 10.35 -16.34 -22.12
C ASP A 213 9.09 -16.41 -21.25
N ARG A 214 9.23 -16.60 -19.93
CA ARG A 214 8.10 -16.52 -18.98
C ARG A 214 7.48 -15.13 -18.96
N MET A 215 8.29 -14.07 -18.88
CA MET A 215 7.79 -12.69 -18.86
C MET A 215 7.02 -12.36 -20.14
N LYS A 216 7.43 -12.93 -21.29
CA LYS A 216 6.70 -12.79 -22.55
C LYS A 216 5.34 -13.50 -22.51
N GLU A 217 5.28 -14.68 -21.90
CA GLU A 217 4.04 -15.45 -21.74
C GLU A 217 3.08 -14.80 -20.73
N GLU A 218 3.59 -14.34 -19.58
CA GLU A 218 2.82 -13.59 -18.59
C GLU A 218 2.32 -12.26 -19.16
N ASN A 219 3.14 -11.54 -19.91
CA ASN A 219 2.70 -10.31 -20.58
C ASN A 219 1.63 -10.59 -21.64
N ALA A 220 1.71 -11.72 -22.35
CA ALA A 220 0.66 -12.12 -23.29
C ALA A 220 -0.67 -12.42 -22.57
N LEU A 221 -0.62 -13.10 -21.42
CA LEU A 221 -1.79 -13.36 -20.57
C LEU A 221 -2.37 -12.07 -19.98
N PHE A 222 -1.52 -11.19 -19.47
CA PHE A 222 -1.93 -9.89 -18.94
C PHE A 222 -2.60 -9.04 -20.03
N MET A 223 -2.01 -8.99 -21.23
CA MET A 223 -2.59 -8.33 -22.39
C MET A 223 -3.91 -8.98 -22.82
N HIS A 224 -4.05 -10.30 -22.72
CA HIS A 224 -5.31 -10.99 -22.96
C HIS A 224 -6.39 -10.52 -21.98
N PHE A 225 -6.13 -10.52 -20.68
CA PHE A 225 -7.09 -10.02 -19.68
C PHE A 225 -7.43 -8.54 -19.86
N LEU A 226 -6.46 -7.71 -20.24
CA LEU A 226 -6.68 -6.31 -20.55
C LEU A 226 -7.55 -6.11 -21.79
N LEU A 227 -7.37 -6.94 -22.81
CA LEU A 227 -8.18 -6.94 -24.02
C LEU A 227 -9.58 -7.49 -23.75
N GLU A 228 -9.72 -8.50 -22.89
CA GLU A 228 -11.00 -9.08 -22.48
C GLU A 228 -11.81 -8.09 -21.63
N ALA A 229 -11.15 -7.39 -20.70
CA ALA A 229 -11.74 -6.28 -19.96
C ALA A 229 -12.13 -5.10 -20.87
N ARG A 230 -11.42 -4.89 -21.99
CA ARG A 230 -11.83 -3.93 -23.04
C ARG A 230 -12.95 -4.47 -23.92
N ALA A 231 -13.01 -5.77 -24.17
CA ALA A 231 -14.02 -6.42 -25.01
C ALA A 231 -15.41 -6.38 -24.36
N ASP A 232 -15.48 -6.55 -23.04
CA ASP A 232 -16.72 -6.34 -22.26
C ASP A 232 -17.16 -4.86 -22.28
N GLY A 233 -16.22 -3.92 -22.41
CA GLY A 233 -16.51 -2.52 -22.69
C GLY A 233 -16.89 -2.22 -24.15
N GLN A 234 -16.42 -3.03 -25.12
CA GLN A 234 -16.58 -2.82 -26.56
C GLN A 234 -17.86 -3.40 -27.16
N LYS A 235 -18.68 -4.16 -26.40
CA LYS A 235 -20.08 -4.38 -26.81
C LYS A 235 -20.89 -3.08 -26.83
N ALA A 236 -20.39 -2.00 -26.23
CA ALA A 236 -20.88 -0.66 -26.41
C ALA A 236 -19.90 0.14 -27.30
N LEU A 237 -20.36 0.48 -28.51
CA LEU A 237 -19.88 1.55 -29.38
C LEU A 237 -18.61 1.26 -30.21
N ILE A 238 -18.87 0.90 -31.46
CA ILE A 238 -18.03 1.18 -32.63
C ILE A 238 -17.84 2.70 -32.72
N GLY A 239 -16.59 3.17 -32.63
CA GLY A 239 -16.24 4.58 -32.85
C GLY A 239 -14.78 4.87 -32.46
N GLU A 240 -14.03 5.44 -33.40
CA GLU A 240 -12.59 5.72 -33.41
C GLU A 240 -11.99 6.45 -32.17
N PRO A 241 -10.66 6.38 -31.98
CA PRO A 241 -10.00 6.75 -30.74
C PRO A 241 -9.91 8.27 -30.57
N SER A 242 -10.16 8.78 -29.38
CA SER A 242 -9.84 10.16 -29.03
C SER A 242 -9.33 10.31 -27.59
N PRO A 243 -8.35 11.19 -27.36
CA PRO A 243 -7.60 11.32 -26.10
C PRO A 243 -8.33 12.22 -25.09
N LYS A 244 -7.87 12.15 -23.83
CA LYS A 244 -8.27 12.93 -22.63
C LYS A 244 -9.37 12.28 -21.80
N ARG A 245 -8.94 11.55 -20.75
CA ARG A 245 -9.82 11.10 -19.66
C ARG A 245 -10.22 12.32 -18.82
N ILE A 246 -11.43 12.82 -19.05
CA ILE A 246 -12.16 13.64 -18.10
C ILE A 246 -12.88 12.65 -17.17
N CYS A 247 -12.78 12.84 -15.85
CA CYS A 247 -13.46 12.01 -14.84
C CYS A 247 -14.94 11.83 -15.19
N TYR A 248 -15.39 10.58 -15.28
CA TYR A 248 -16.79 10.25 -15.53
C TYR A 248 -17.65 10.69 -14.34
N SER A 249 -18.68 11.50 -14.61
CA SER A 249 -19.83 11.62 -13.73
C SER A 249 -20.50 10.24 -13.58
N PRO A 250 -21.10 9.92 -12.41
CA PRO A 250 -21.82 8.66 -12.24
C PRO A 250 -22.89 8.54 -13.33
N THR A 251 -22.84 7.44 -14.09
CA THR A 251 -23.76 7.22 -15.22
C THR A 251 -25.12 6.78 -14.70
N GLU A 252 -26.19 7.08 -15.44
CA GLU A 252 -27.57 6.64 -15.11
C GLU A 252 -27.64 5.12 -14.82
N VAL A 253 -26.81 4.34 -15.50
CA VAL A 253 -26.66 2.89 -15.31
C VAL A 253 -26.18 2.53 -13.90
N GLN A 254 -25.28 3.32 -13.31
CA GLN A 254 -24.77 3.10 -11.94
C GLN A 254 -25.84 3.42 -10.89
N TYR A 255 -26.61 4.49 -11.08
CA TYR A 255 -27.76 4.80 -10.22
C TYR A 255 -28.80 3.69 -10.28
N LYS A 256 -29.14 3.22 -11.49
CA LYS A 256 -30.09 2.12 -11.69
C LYS A 256 -29.62 0.83 -11.02
N SER A 257 -28.36 0.45 -11.23
CA SER A 257 -27.76 -0.74 -10.60
C SER A 257 -27.77 -0.68 -9.07
N ALA A 258 -27.49 0.49 -8.49
CA ALA A 258 -27.53 0.70 -7.04
C ALA A 258 -28.95 0.55 -6.48
N VAL A 259 -29.96 1.11 -7.17
CA VAL A 259 -31.38 0.97 -6.80
C VAL A 259 -31.83 -0.49 -6.93
N ASP A 260 -31.54 -1.15 -8.04
CA ASP A 260 -31.88 -2.57 -8.28
C ASP A 260 -31.26 -3.50 -7.22
N THR A 261 -30.08 -3.15 -6.71
CA THR A 261 -29.41 -3.91 -5.64
C THR A 261 -30.08 -3.68 -4.29
N ALA A 262 -30.48 -2.45 -3.98
CA ALA A 262 -31.23 -2.14 -2.77
C ALA A 262 -32.61 -2.83 -2.76
N GLU A 263 -33.32 -2.85 -3.89
CA GLU A 263 -34.60 -3.55 -4.03
C GLU A 263 -34.46 -5.06 -3.81
N ARG A 264 -33.46 -5.70 -4.43
CA ARG A 264 -33.18 -7.13 -4.22
C ARG A 264 -32.84 -7.47 -2.77
N ALA A 265 -32.10 -6.59 -2.08
CA ALA A 265 -31.79 -6.77 -0.66
C ALA A 265 -33.06 -6.70 0.20
N LEU A 266 -33.98 -5.76 -0.08
CA LEU A 266 -35.25 -5.65 0.62
C LEU A 266 -36.17 -6.87 0.38
N ASP A 267 -36.21 -7.38 -0.85
CA ASP A 267 -36.96 -8.61 -1.17
C ASP A 267 -36.39 -9.82 -0.43
N THR A 268 -35.07 -9.93 -0.33
CA THR A 268 -34.41 -11.00 0.44
C THR A 268 -34.77 -10.89 1.93
N MET A 269 -34.76 -9.68 2.49
CA MET A 269 -35.18 -9.44 3.87
C MET A 269 -36.66 -9.80 4.10
N LYS A 270 -37.54 -9.48 3.15
CA LYS A 270 -38.97 -9.85 3.20
C LYS A 270 -39.16 -11.37 3.23
N GLN A 271 -38.38 -12.11 2.44
CA GLN A 271 -38.40 -13.58 2.47
C GLN A 271 -37.90 -14.14 3.80
N LEU A 272 -36.89 -13.51 4.43
CA LEU A 272 -36.37 -13.93 5.73
C LEU A 272 -37.40 -13.71 6.86
N VAL A 273 -38.08 -12.56 6.87
CA VAL A 273 -39.14 -12.26 7.85
C VAL A 273 -40.35 -13.19 7.71
N GLN A 274 -40.61 -13.70 6.50
CA GLN A 274 -41.65 -14.72 6.29
C GLN A 274 -41.24 -16.12 6.78
N LYS A 275 -39.94 -16.41 6.83
CA LYS A 275 -39.40 -17.73 7.21
C LYS A 275 -39.06 -17.86 8.69
N SER A 276 -38.84 -16.75 9.40
CA SER A 276 -38.45 -16.76 10.81
C SER A 276 -39.03 -15.58 11.58
N THR A 277 -39.13 -15.71 12.90
CA THR A 277 -39.53 -14.61 13.78
C THR A 277 -38.53 -13.46 13.67
N PRO A 278 -38.98 -12.23 13.36
CA PRO A 278 -38.09 -11.10 13.14
C PRO A 278 -37.34 -10.71 14.43
N PRO A 279 -36.04 -10.42 14.35
CA PRO A 279 -35.28 -9.92 15.50
C PRO A 279 -35.81 -8.58 16.00
N THR A 280 -35.76 -8.35 17.31
CA THR A 280 -36.26 -7.12 17.96
C THR A 280 -35.54 -5.84 17.51
N TRP A 281 -34.31 -5.94 17.03
CA TRP A 281 -33.54 -4.81 16.50
C TRP A 281 -33.89 -4.46 15.04
N LEU A 282 -34.57 -5.35 14.31
CA LEU A 282 -34.83 -5.19 12.88
C LEU A 282 -35.75 -3.99 12.60
N ALA A 283 -36.79 -3.80 13.41
CA ALA A 283 -37.71 -2.67 13.28
C ALA A 283 -36.97 -1.32 13.40
N LYS A 284 -36.12 -1.17 14.41
CA LYS A 284 -35.31 0.05 14.63
C LYS A 284 -34.33 0.33 13.48
N LYS A 285 -33.78 -0.72 12.86
CA LYS A 285 -32.89 -0.59 11.69
C LYS A 285 -33.65 -0.22 10.41
N LEU A 286 -34.86 -0.74 10.22
CA LEU A 286 -35.73 -0.38 9.10
C LEU A 286 -36.20 1.08 9.19
N GLU A 287 -36.53 1.57 10.38
CA GLU A 287 -36.84 2.98 10.62
C GLU A 287 -35.65 3.89 10.28
N ALA A 288 -34.44 3.53 10.72
CA ALA A 288 -33.22 4.27 10.37
C ALA A 288 -32.97 4.27 8.85
N LEU A 289 -33.19 3.14 8.18
CA LEU A 289 -33.06 3.03 6.72
C LEU A 289 -34.10 3.92 6.00
N GLN A 290 -35.33 3.96 6.49
CA GLN A 290 -36.39 4.82 5.95
C GLN A 290 -36.02 6.31 6.05
N VAL A 291 -35.42 6.73 7.17
CA VAL A 291 -34.90 8.10 7.33
C VAL A 291 -33.77 8.39 6.33
N THR A 292 -32.84 7.46 6.14
CA THR A 292 -31.75 7.65 5.16
C THR A 292 -32.26 7.74 3.72
N LEU A 293 -33.27 6.93 3.34
CA LEU A 293 -33.92 7.01 2.03
C LEU A 293 -34.68 8.33 1.85
N HIS A 294 -35.33 8.82 2.91
CA HIS A 294 -36.00 10.12 2.87
C HIS A 294 -35.01 11.27 2.68
N ASN A 295 -33.89 11.25 3.41
CA ASN A 295 -32.81 12.25 3.25
C ASN A 295 -32.19 12.18 1.85
N LEU A 296 -31.97 10.97 1.31
CA LEU A 296 -31.46 10.78 -0.05
C LEU A 296 -32.44 11.35 -1.09
N LYS A 297 -33.74 11.11 -0.93
CA LYS A 297 -34.77 11.68 -1.80
C LYS A 297 -34.80 13.21 -1.73
N ASN A 298 -34.67 13.78 -0.53
CA ASN A 298 -34.64 15.23 -0.34
C ASN A 298 -33.36 15.86 -0.90
N SER A 299 -32.27 15.12 -1.05
CA SER A 299 -31.03 15.62 -1.68
C SER A 299 -31.07 15.67 -3.21
N ILE A 300 -32.13 15.13 -3.83
CA ILE A 300 -32.33 15.09 -5.30
C ILE A 300 -33.24 16.25 -5.76
N HIS A 301 -33.78 17.07 -4.83
CA HIS A 301 -34.65 18.22 -5.11
C HIS A 301 -34.11 19.52 -4.52
#